data_AF-A0A1G1GMK9-F1
#
_entry.id   AF-A0A1G1GMK9-F1
#
_cell.length_a   1.000
_cell.length_b   1.000
_cell.length_c   1.000
_cell.angle_alpha   90.00
_cell.angle_beta   90.00
_cell.angle_gamma   90.00
#
_symmetry.space_group_name_H-M   'P 1'
#
loop_
_entity.id
_entity.type
_entity.pdbx_description
1 polymer ?
#
loop_
_entity_poly.entity_id
_entity_poly.type
_entity_poly.pdbx_seq_one_letter_code
_entity_poly.pdbx_strand_id
1 'polypeptide(L)'
;MAEKTTSRKTTGLALPLLALVLSCAGTAVGGNTGIPEIKKDCSLCHRDTAKGAAGLHKPLSELCLDCHPDRKSPAEHKVDIVPSMAVTGLPLSDNRITCATCHDPHSNVYGKMLRDRPKNLCQRCHKY
;
A
#
# COMPACT_ATOMS: atom_id res chain seq x y z
N MET A 1 -15.63 -63.54 -57.91
CA MET A 1 -16.46 -62.80 -56.94
C MET A 1 -15.93 -61.38 -56.98
N ALA A 2 -16.54 -60.51 -57.79
CA ALA A 2 -17.73 -59.71 -57.44
C ALA A 2 -17.42 -58.76 -56.26
N GLU A 3 -17.68 -57.45 -56.29
CA GLU A 3 -18.23 -56.51 -57.26
C GLU A 3 -17.95 -55.11 -56.66
N LYS A 4 -17.75 -54.11 -57.53
CA LYS A 4 -18.17 -52.69 -57.43
C LYS A 4 -18.37 -52.08 -56.01
N THR A 5 -17.81 -50.91 -55.69
CA THR A 5 -18.48 -49.63 -56.00
C THR A 5 -17.63 -48.38 -55.66
N THR A 6 -17.48 -47.51 -56.67
CA THR A 6 -17.51 -46.02 -56.71
C THR A 6 -17.20 -45.22 -55.42
N SER A 7 -16.09 -44.48 -55.38
CA SER A 7 -15.96 -43.03 -55.73
C SER A 7 -16.82 -42.06 -54.91
N ARG A 8 -16.17 -41.28 -54.03
CA ARG A 8 -16.57 -39.89 -53.76
C ARG A 8 -15.34 -39.01 -53.51
N LYS A 9 -15.01 -38.21 -54.52
CA LYS A 9 -14.10 -37.04 -54.45
C LYS A 9 -14.69 -35.98 -53.51
N THR A 10 -13.85 -35.41 -52.64
CA THR A 10 -13.88 -34.00 -52.21
C THR A 10 -12.45 -33.64 -51.79
N THR A 11 -11.63 -33.12 -52.70
CA THR A 11 -11.25 -31.68 -52.76
C THR A 11 -10.62 -31.19 -51.46
N GLY A 12 -9.30 -31.02 -51.48
CA GLY A 12 -8.56 -30.37 -50.42
C GLY A 12 -8.94 -28.91 -50.26
N LEU A 13 -8.74 -28.41 -49.05
CA LEU A 13 -8.44 -27.01 -48.80
C LEU A 13 -7.55 -26.98 -47.57
N ALA A 14 -6.25 -26.82 -47.80
CA ALA A 14 -5.30 -26.40 -46.79
C ALA A 14 -5.70 -24.98 -46.36
N LEU A 15 -6.17 -24.80 -45.13
CA LEU A 15 -6.24 -23.48 -44.51
C LEU A 15 -4.95 -23.26 -43.70
N PRO A 16 -4.20 -22.19 -43.99
CA PRO A 16 -2.93 -21.91 -43.33
C PRO A 16 -3.15 -21.40 -41.90
N LEU A 17 -2.09 -21.56 -41.10
CA LEU A 17 -1.87 -20.93 -39.81
C LEU A 17 -2.49 -19.53 -39.72
N LEU A 18 -3.51 -19.38 -38.88
CA LEU A 18 -3.77 -18.11 -38.22
C LEU A 18 -3.72 -18.36 -36.72
N ALA A 19 -2.48 -18.45 -36.21
CA ALA A 19 -2.20 -18.28 -34.80
C ALA A 19 -2.61 -16.85 -34.43
N LEU A 20 -3.88 -16.68 -34.08
CA LEU A 20 -4.39 -15.47 -33.45
C LEU A 20 -3.80 -15.45 -32.04
N VAL A 21 -2.56 -14.97 -31.93
CA VAL A 21 -2.01 -14.50 -30.67
C VAL A 21 -2.90 -13.35 -30.22
N LEU A 22 -3.91 -13.69 -29.42
CA LEU A 22 -4.74 -12.73 -28.73
C LEU A 22 -3.81 -12.05 -27.72
N SER A 23 -3.15 -11.00 -28.19
CA SER A 23 -2.28 -10.15 -27.39
C SER A 23 -3.09 -9.71 -26.18
N CYS A 24 -2.73 -10.23 -25.01
CA CYS A 24 -3.08 -9.65 -23.74
C CYS A 24 -2.52 -8.22 -23.73
N ALA A 25 -3.26 -7.27 -24.28
CA ALA A 25 -3.10 -5.86 -23.99
C ALA A 25 -3.58 -5.67 -22.56
N GLY A 26 -2.75 -6.09 -21.60
CA GLY A 26 -2.91 -5.73 -20.21
C GLY A 26 -2.88 -4.22 -20.14
N THR A 27 -4.01 -3.61 -19.84
CA THR A 27 -4.06 -2.21 -19.44
C THR A 27 -3.23 -2.10 -18.17
N ALA A 28 -2.01 -1.58 -18.31
CA ALA A 28 -1.25 -1.08 -17.19
C ALA A 28 -2.07 0.08 -16.61
N VAL A 29 -2.89 -0.21 -15.60
CA VAL A 29 -3.42 0.82 -14.71
C VAL A 29 -2.19 1.39 -14.00
N GLY A 30 -1.73 2.52 -14.53
CA GLY A 30 -0.73 3.34 -13.87
C GLY A 30 -1.17 3.59 -12.45
N GLY A 31 -0.33 3.17 -11.49
CA GLY A 31 -0.56 3.42 -10.08
C GLY A 31 -0.84 4.89 -9.88
N ASN A 32 -2.01 5.20 -9.33
CA ASN A 32 -2.42 6.54 -8.94
C ASN A 32 -1.32 7.17 -8.07
N THR A 33 -0.52 8.06 -8.66
CA THR A 33 0.54 8.81 -7.97
C THR A 33 -0.03 9.87 -7.04
N GLY A 34 -1.36 10.05 -7.03
CA GLY A 34 -2.07 10.90 -6.09
C GLY A 34 -2.39 10.17 -4.79
N ILE A 35 -2.17 10.84 -3.66
CA ILE A 35 -2.77 10.47 -2.37
C ILE A 35 -4.29 10.30 -2.61
N PRO A 36 -4.88 9.11 -2.36
CA PRO A 36 -6.31 8.87 -2.57
C PRO A 36 -7.16 9.96 -1.91
N GLU A 37 -8.24 10.40 -2.54
CA GLU A 37 -9.06 11.52 -2.05
C GLU A 37 -9.56 11.30 -0.62
N ILE A 38 -9.86 10.05 -0.26
CA ILE A 38 -10.20 9.65 1.11
C ILE A 38 -9.15 10.09 2.13
N LYS A 39 -7.86 10.18 1.77
CA LYS A 39 -6.80 10.61 2.70
C LYS A 39 -6.69 12.13 2.85
N LYS A 40 -7.52 12.93 2.17
CA LYS A 40 -7.57 14.39 2.29
C LYS A 40 -8.72 14.88 3.17
N ASP A 41 -9.65 13.98 3.52
CA ASP A 41 -10.76 14.33 4.41
C ASP A 41 -10.28 14.33 5.87
N CYS A 42 -10.18 15.54 6.44
CA CYS A 42 -9.73 15.75 7.80
C CYS A 42 -10.67 15.07 8.83
N SER A 43 -11.95 14.96 8.50
CA SER A 43 -12.98 14.45 9.41
C SER A 43 -12.88 12.94 9.66
N LEU A 44 -12.12 12.21 8.83
CA LEU A 44 -11.88 10.78 9.07
C LEU A 44 -11.02 10.53 10.32
N CYS A 45 -10.19 11.50 10.70
CA CYS A 45 -9.30 11.38 11.85
C CYS A 45 -9.66 12.39 12.94
N HIS A 46 -10.08 13.60 12.59
CA HIS A 46 -10.36 14.68 13.53
C HIS A 46 -11.85 15.00 13.65
N ARG A 47 -12.34 15.02 14.89
CA ARG A 47 -13.62 15.67 15.28
C ARG A 47 -13.49 17.19 15.32
N ASP A 48 -12.29 17.66 15.62
CA ASP A 48 -11.95 19.08 15.77
C ASP A 48 -10.47 19.27 15.44
N THR A 49 -10.18 19.78 14.25
CA THR A 49 -8.79 19.98 13.78
C THR A 49 -8.06 21.04 14.59
N ALA A 50 -8.77 21.99 15.22
CA ALA A 50 -8.16 23.04 16.04
C ALA A 50 -7.55 22.48 17.34
N LYS A 51 -7.99 21.29 17.78
CA LYS A 51 -7.47 20.61 18.99
C LYS A 51 -6.28 19.67 18.70
N GLY A 52 -5.82 19.58 17.46
CA GLY A 52 -4.72 18.70 17.07
C GLY A 52 -4.97 17.25 17.51
N ALA A 53 -4.00 16.63 18.18
CA ALA A 53 -4.09 15.24 18.65
C ALA A 53 -5.25 14.99 19.65
N ALA A 54 -5.61 15.99 20.46
CA ALA A 54 -6.76 15.89 21.38
C ALA A 54 -8.12 15.90 20.65
N GLY A 55 -8.12 16.33 19.39
CA GLY A 55 -9.30 16.37 18.52
C GLY A 55 -9.55 15.07 17.75
N LEU A 56 -8.77 14.01 17.95
CA LEU A 56 -8.94 12.76 17.22
C LEU A 56 -10.23 12.02 17.62
N HIS A 57 -10.81 11.24 16.70
CA HIS A 57 -11.97 10.38 16.97
C HIS A 57 -11.65 9.25 17.97
N LYS A 58 -10.42 8.73 17.92
CA LYS A 58 -9.91 7.60 18.70
C LYS A 58 -8.41 7.80 18.96
N PRO A 59 -7.76 6.95 19.78
CA PRO A 59 -6.30 6.92 19.85
C PRO A 59 -5.67 6.77 18.47
N LEU A 60 -4.58 7.50 18.24
CA LEU A 60 -3.96 7.64 16.91
C LEU A 60 -3.64 6.29 16.24
N SER A 61 -3.04 5.36 16.98
CA SER A 61 -2.64 4.06 16.45
C SER A 61 -3.86 3.20 16.04
N GLU A 62 -4.98 3.33 16.76
CA GLU A 62 -6.23 2.65 16.41
C GLU A 62 -6.81 3.19 15.09
N LEU A 63 -6.82 4.52 14.88
CA LEU A 63 -7.25 5.13 13.61
C LEU A 63 -6.45 4.62 12.42
N CYS A 64 -5.14 4.43 12.60
CA CYS A 64 -4.29 3.91 11.54
C CYS A 64 -4.70 2.49 11.16
N LEU A 65 -4.99 1.65 12.16
CA LEU A 65 -5.32 0.23 11.98
C LEU A 65 -6.73 0.00 11.45
N ASP A 66 -7.65 0.95 11.60
CA ASP A 66 -9.00 0.89 11.00
C ASP A 66 -8.91 0.76 9.45
N CYS A 67 -7.88 1.33 8.83
CA CYS A 67 -7.60 1.20 7.39
C CYS A 67 -6.40 0.30 7.07
N HIS A 68 -5.46 0.14 8.00
CA HIS A 68 -4.23 -0.63 7.81
C HIS A 68 -4.13 -1.82 8.78
N PRO A 69 -5.10 -2.76 8.75
CA PRO A 69 -5.20 -3.82 9.75
C PRO A 69 -4.02 -4.79 9.76
N ASP A 70 -3.26 -4.85 8.65
CA ASP A 70 -2.11 -5.74 8.49
C ASP A 70 -0.80 -5.15 9.07
N ARG A 71 -0.80 -3.88 9.50
CA ARG A 71 0.38 -3.19 10.05
C ARG A 71 0.64 -3.48 11.52
N LYS A 72 0.19 -4.66 11.96
CA LYS A 72 0.42 -5.25 13.27
C LYS A 72 1.36 -6.47 13.22
N SER A 73 1.93 -6.77 12.04
CA SER A 73 2.82 -7.92 11.89
C SER A 73 4.11 -7.76 12.70
N PRO A 74 4.76 -8.86 13.12
CA PRO A 74 6.05 -8.80 13.82
C PRO A 74 7.19 -8.16 13.00
N ALA A 75 7.03 -8.03 11.68
CA ALA A 75 8.00 -7.39 10.82
C ALA A 75 7.90 -5.85 10.83
N GLU A 76 6.82 -5.28 11.36
CA GLU A 76 6.65 -3.85 11.52
C GLU A 76 7.39 -3.36 12.78
N HIS A 77 7.86 -2.11 12.76
CA HIS A 77 8.45 -1.53 13.96
C HIS A 77 7.38 -1.34 15.04
N LYS A 78 7.69 -1.73 16.29
CA LYS A 78 6.75 -1.63 17.40
C LYS A 78 6.41 -0.18 17.74
N VAL A 79 5.13 0.06 18.04
CA VAL A 79 4.57 1.35 18.46
C VAL A 79 3.75 1.16 19.74
N ASP A 80 3.25 2.27 20.29
CA ASP A 80 2.55 2.40 21.56
C ASP A 80 3.36 1.95 22.79
N ILE A 81 4.69 1.93 22.65
CA ILE A 81 5.64 1.60 23.71
C ILE A 81 6.34 2.86 24.22
N VAL A 82 6.66 2.86 25.52
CA VAL A 82 7.62 3.83 26.08
C VAL A 82 9.01 3.36 25.65
N PRO A 83 9.79 4.18 24.92
CA PRO A 83 11.13 3.80 24.51
C PRO A 83 12.04 3.65 25.72
N SER A 84 12.89 2.61 25.73
CA SER A 84 13.91 2.39 26.77
C SER A 84 15.16 3.26 26.58
N MET A 85 15.16 4.14 25.58
CA MET A 85 16.29 4.99 25.20
C MET A 85 15.79 6.40 24.87
N ALA A 86 16.70 7.36 24.88
CA ALA A 86 16.38 8.74 24.51
C ALA A 86 16.03 8.82 23.02
N VAL A 87 14.87 9.39 22.72
CA VAL A 87 14.42 9.68 21.35
C VAL A 87 14.77 11.14 21.04
N THR A 88 15.67 11.37 20.07
CA THR A 88 16.14 12.72 19.75
C THR A 88 15.48 13.23 18.47
N GLY A 89 14.80 14.37 18.54
CA GLY A 89 14.29 15.07 17.35
C GLY A 89 13.11 14.41 16.65
N LEU A 90 12.41 13.47 17.30
CA LEU A 90 11.14 12.91 16.86
C LEU A 90 10.07 13.15 17.95
N PRO A 91 8.80 13.35 17.58
CA PRO A 91 7.75 13.56 18.55
C PRO A 91 7.32 12.25 19.21
N LEU A 92 7.03 12.36 20.50
CA LEU A 92 6.37 11.32 21.28
C LEU A 92 4.97 11.80 21.67
N SER A 93 4.02 10.88 21.75
CA SER A 93 2.72 11.13 22.38
C SER A 93 2.73 10.47 23.75
N ASP A 94 2.54 11.26 24.80
CA ASP A 94 2.52 10.77 26.19
C ASP A 94 3.74 9.89 26.54
N ASN A 95 4.93 10.33 26.14
CA ASN A 95 6.20 9.61 26.27
C ASN A 95 6.26 8.25 25.55
N ARG A 96 5.38 8.00 24.59
CA ARG A 96 5.36 6.77 23.78
C ARG A 96 5.73 7.05 22.33
N ILE A 97 6.38 6.07 21.72
CA ILE A 97 6.54 5.99 20.27
C ILE A 97 5.20 5.56 19.69
N THR A 98 4.67 6.29 18.72
CA THR A 98 3.44 5.93 17.99
C THR A 98 3.72 5.85 16.49
N CYS A 99 2.71 5.49 15.68
CA CYS A 99 2.82 5.56 14.23
C CYS A 99 3.31 6.96 13.77
N ALA A 100 2.81 8.04 14.39
CA ALA A 100 3.18 9.40 14.02
C ALA A 100 4.53 9.88 14.56
N THR A 101 5.26 9.05 15.32
CA THR A 101 6.66 9.36 15.68
C THR A 101 7.55 9.35 14.44
N CYS A 102 7.32 8.39 13.54
CA CYS A 102 8.07 8.24 12.28
C CYS A 102 7.28 8.74 11.07
N HIS A 103 5.95 8.63 11.12
CA HIS A 103 5.06 9.11 10.08
C HIS A 103 4.51 10.52 10.40
N ASP A 104 4.23 11.31 9.37
CA ASP A 104 3.53 12.58 9.44
C ASP A 104 2.24 12.45 8.61
N PRO A 105 1.07 12.28 9.24
CA PRO A 105 -0.18 12.09 8.50
C PRO A 105 -0.58 13.30 7.63
N HIS A 106 0.08 14.46 7.80
CA HIS A 106 -0.18 15.67 7.02
C HIS A 106 0.88 15.93 5.93
N SER A 107 1.91 15.09 5.83
CA SER A 107 3.02 15.28 4.89
C SER A 107 3.47 13.95 4.26
N ASN A 108 3.91 13.99 3.02
CA ASN A 108 4.39 12.79 2.31
C ASN A 108 5.71 13.03 1.56
N VAL A 109 6.54 13.95 2.05
CA VAL A 109 7.79 14.37 1.38
C VAL A 109 8.73 13.18 1.12
N TYR A 110 8.86 12.25 2.07
CA TYR A 110 9.75 11.09 1.95
C TYR A 110 9.05 9.78 1.56
N GLY A 111 7.80 9.87 1.10
CA GLY A 111 6.97 8.71 0.78
C GLY A 111 6.48 7.96 2.02
N LYS A 112 5.36 7.23 1.87
CA LYS A 112 4.68 6.52 2.98
C LYS A 112 4.44 7.42 4.21
N MET A 113 4.30 8.73 4.01
CA MET A 113 4.18 9.72 5.07
C MET A 113 5.38 9.80 6.01
N LEU A 114 6.58 9.38 5.61
CA LEU A 114 7.73 9.42 6.51
C LEU A 114 8.21 10.86 6.74
N ARG A 115 8.66 11.14 7.98
CA ARG A 115 9.24 12.42 8.40
C ARG A 115 10.68 12.65 7.90
N ASP A 116 11.39 11.58 7.58
CA ASP A 116 12.76 11.58 7.08
C ASP A 116 12.99 10.27 6.29
N ARG A 117 14.17 10.11 5.66
CA ARG A 117 14.56 8.86 5.02
C ARG A 117 14.64 7.73 6.06
N PRO A 118 14.28 6.49 5.71
CA PRO A 118 14.22 5.37 6.66
C PRO A 118 15.48 5.21 7.52
N LYS A 119 16.67 5.23 6.90
CA LYS A 119 17.95 5.11 7.63
C LYS A 119 18.10 6.17 8.73
N ASN A 120 17.76 7.41 8.42
CA ASN A 120 17.91 8.54 9.35
C ASN A 120 16.95 8.40 10.54
N LEU A 121 15.72 7.92 10.31
CA LEU A 121 14.74 7.68 11.38
C LEU A 121 15.23 6.62 12.36
N CYS A 122 15.72 5.49 11.86
CA CYS A 122 16.24 4.41 12.70
C CYS A 122 17.39 4.90 13.59
N GLN A 123 18.28 5.72 13.03
CA GLN A 123 19.46 6.26 13.71
C GLN A 123 19.14 7.34 14.77
N ARG A 124 17.89 7.83 14.85
CA ARG A 124 17.46 8.74 15.94
C ARG A 124 17.49 8.05 17.31
N CYS A 125 17.41 6.73 17.32
CA CYS A 125 17.35 5.90 18.53
C CYS A 125 18.43 4.80 18.50
N HIS A 126 18.56 4.09 17.38
CA HIS A 126 19.52 3.00 17.23
C HIS A 126 20.85 3.51 16.69
N LYS A 127 21.77 3.83 17.60
CA LYS A 127 23.15 4.17 17.27
C LYS A 127 23.94 2.87 17.10
N TYR A 128 24.25 2.53 15.86
CA TYR A 128 25.16 1.45 15.47
C TYR A 128 26.21 1.99 14.51
#